data_AF-A0A193QNT8-F1
#
_entry.id   AF-A0A193QNT8-F1
#
_cell.length_a   1.000
_cell.length_b   1.000
_cell.length_c   1.000
_cell.angle_alpha   90.00
_cell.angle_beta   90.00
_cell.angle_gamma   90.00
#
_symmetry.space_group_name_H-M   'P 1'
#
loop_
_entity.id
_entity.type
_entity.pdbx_description
1 polymer ?
#
loop_
_entity_poly.entity_id
_entity_poly.type
_entity_poly.pdbx_seq_one_letter_code
_entity_poly.pdbx_strand_id
1 'polypeptide(L)'
;MLEDDSIIDVGASNIEDFMNNMIKFDNSHEEIDYFIVLVTSGTKEQKESISMLDTLSNIGIDAEKIKVIFNRVENYVLEEFPYIINFHKKEKTFTANIDCAIWENEIFDALAVKGITIDALINDDTDYKSLLKNRTYATEKERNK
;
A
#
# COMPACT_ATOMS: atom_id res chain seq x y z
N MET A 1 14.32 -18.09 13.75
CA MET A 1 14.93 -17.19 12.76
C MET A 1 14.26 -15.87 13.01
N LEU A 2 14.97 -14.90 13.56
CA LEU A 2 14.54 -13.51 13.42
C LEU A 2 14.95 -13.18 11.98
N GLU A 3 13.98 -12.96 11.11
CA GLU A 3 14.24 -12.44 9.76
C GLU A 3 14.84 -11.04 9.93
N ASP A 4 15.95 -10.75 9.25
CA ASP A 4 16.61 -9.44 9.33
C ASP A 4 15.77 -8.35 8.63
N ASP A 5 14.94 -8.74 7.65
CA ASP A 5 14.00 -7.87 6.95
C ASP A 5 12.58 -8.46 7.04
N SER A 6 11.59 -7.65 7.42
CA SER A 6 10.20 -8.13 7.55
C SER A 6 9.18 -7.05 7.21
N ILE A 7 8.08 -7.47 6.57
CA ILE A 7 6.90 -6.64 6.33
C ILE A 7 5.78 -7.15 7.22
N ILE A 8 5.30 -6.28 8.11
CA ILE A 8 4.15 -6.57 8.97
C ILE A 8 2.92 -5.92 8.33
N ASP A 9 2.09 -6.73 7.69
CA ASP A 9 0.82 -6.27 7.11
C ASP A 9 -0.26 -6.19 8.20
N VAL A 10 -0.74 -4.97 8.46
CA VAL A 10 -1.74 -4.69 9.48
C VAL A 10 -3.01 -4.17 8.82
N GLY A 11 -4.08 -4.97 8.87
CA GLY A 11 -5.38 -4.56 8.38
C GLY A 11 -5.96 -3.39 9.18
N ALA A 12 -6.74 -2.53 8.51
CA ALA A 12 -7.37 -1.36 9.13
C ALA A 12 -8.22 -1.71 10.37
N SER A 13 -8.86 -2.87 10.40
CA SER A 13 -9.65 -3.37 11.53
C SER A 13 -8.81 -3.73 12.77
N ASN A 14 -7.50 -3.88 12.62
CA ASN A 14 -6.60 -4.34 13.68
C ASN A 14 -5.62 -3.26 14.12
N ILE A 15 -5.71 -2.05 13.54
CA ILE A 15 -4.75 -0.99 13.80
C ILE A 15 -4.77 -0.54 15.26
N GLU A 16 -5.94 -0.36 15.85
CA GLU A 16 -6.07 0.10 17.24
C GLU A 16 -5.46 -0.91 18.22
N ASP A 17 -5.75 -2.20 18.04
CA ASP A 17 -5.16 -3.26 18.85
C ASP A 17 -3.64 -3.34 18.68
N PHE A 18 -3.15 -3.21 17.45
CA PHE A 18 -1.73 -3.20 17.14
C PHE A 18 -1.02 -2.03 17.86
N MET A 19 -1.56 -0.82 17.74
CA MET A 19 -1.04 0.37 18.41
C MET A 19 -1.07 0.24 19.93
N ASN A 20 -2.17 -0.26 20.50
CA ASN A 20 -2.30 -0.49 21.93
C ASN A 20 -1.28 -1.50 22.47
N ASN A 21 -0.98 -2.55 21.71
CA ASN A 21 0.03 -3.52 22.09
C ASN A 21 1.43 -2.93 21.99
N MET A 22 1.71 -2.12 20.95
CA MET A 22 2.98 -1.43 20.80
C MET A 22 3.27 -0.45 21.95
N ILE A 23 2.25 0.27 22.43
CA ILE A 23 2.39 1.16 23.60
C ILE A 23 2.66 0.38 24.89
N LYS A 24 2.04 -0.81 25.05
CA LYS A 24 2.17 -1.63 26.27
C LYS A 24 3.53 -2.28 26.44
N PHE A 25 4.23 -2.52 25.34
CA PHE A 25 5.58 -3.07 25.36
C PHE A 25 6.59 -1.92 25.20
N ASP A 26 7.19 -1.52 26.32
CA ASP A 26 8.22 -0.48 26.35
C ASP A 26 9.25 -0.70 25.23
N ASN A 27 9.58 0.37 24.50
CA ASN A 27 10.53 0.41 23.39
C ASN A 27 10.19 -0.48 22.17
N SER A 28 9.03 -1.15 22.09
CA SER A 28 8.72 -2.01 20.94
C SER A 28 8.59 -1.27 19.60
N HIS A 29 8.29 0.03 19.63
CA HIS A 29 8.29 0.89 18.45
C HIS A 29 9.70 1.25 17.97
N GLU A 30 10.74 1.09 18.80
CA GLU A 30 12.13 1.32 18.42
C GLU A 30 12.65 0.21 17.49
N GLU A 31 12.07 -0.99 17.59
CA GLU A 31 12.38 -2.16 16.75
C GLU A 31 11.80 -2.05 15.33
N ILE A 32 10.94 -1.05 15.07
CA ILE A 32 10.36 -0.80 13.75
C ILE A 32 11.09 0.38 13.09
N ASP A 33 11.68 0.12 11.94
CA ASP A 33 12.38 1.15 11.15
C ASP A 33 11.39 2.13 10.51
N TYR A 34 10.32 1.61 9.91
CA TYR A 34 9.36 2.41 9.15
C TYR A 34 7.91 1.98 9.38
N PHE A 35 7.04 2.98 9.45
CA PHE A 35 5.60 2.85 9.49
C PHE A 35 5.03 3.39 8.18
N ILE A 36 4.58 2.49 7.30
CA ILE A 36 4.08 2.86 5.98
C ILE A 36 2.55 2.90 6.02
N VAL A 37 1.97 4.07 5.75
CA VAL A 37 0.52 4.28 5.69
C VAL A 37 0.10 4.46 4.23
N LEU A 38 -0.65 3.49 3.72
CA LEU A 38 -1.27 3.56 2.39
C LEU A 38 -2.59 4.32 2.48
N VAL A 39 -2.74 5.37 1.68
CA VAL A 39 -3.94 6.21 1.71
C VAL A 39 -4.59 6.25 0.34
N THR A 40 -5.91 6.05 0.25
CA THR A 40 -6.70 6.25 -0.97
C THR A 40 -7.39 7.62 -0.97
N SER A 41 -7.79 8.12 -2.14
CA SER A 41 -8.29 9.51 -2.30
C SER A 41 -9.67 9.78 -1.69
N GLY A 42 -10.36 8.75 -1.21
CA GLY A 42 -11.65 8.90 -0.54
C GLY A 42 -11.58 9.79 0.72
N THR A 43 -12.57 10.66 0.90
CA THR A 43 -12.57 11.64 2.00
C THR A 43 -12.60 10.98 3.38
N LYS A 44 -13.29 9.85 3.52
CA LYS A 44 -13.37 9.14 4.80
C LYS A 44 -12.04 8.47 5.10
N GLU A 45 -11.47 7.81 4.10
CA GLU A 45 -10.22 7.08 4.12
C GLU A 45 -9.04 8.01 4.47
N GLN A 46 -9.00 9.21 3.88
CA GLN A 46 -8.01 10.24 4.26
C GLN A 46 -8.15 10.69 5.72
N LYS A 47 -9.37 10.87 6.23
CA LYS A 47 -9.59 11.29 7.63
C LYS A 47 -9.20 10.20 8.62
N GLU A 48 -9.53 8.94 8.31
CA GLU A 48 -9.11 7.78 9.11
C GLU A 48 -7.58 7.66 9.11
N SER A 49 -6.95 7.84 7.96
CA SER A 49 -5.48 7.87 7.84
C SER A 49 -4.84 9.00 8.65
N ILE A 50 -5.44 10.21 8.66
CA ILE A 50 -4.98 11.32 9.52
C ILE A 50 -5.04 10.92 11.00
N SER A 51 -6.12 10.29 11.45
CA SER A 51 -6.24 9.84 12.84
C SER A 51 -5.14 8.83 13.20
N MET A 52 -4.80 7.93 12.28
CA MET A 52 -3.72 6.97 12.46
C MET A 52 -2.35 7.66 12.51
N LEU A 53 -2.07 8.58 11.60
CA LEU A 53 -0.82 9.35 11.56
C LEU A 53 -0.63 10.18 12.84
N ASP A 54 -1.69 10.82 13.33
CA ASP A 54 -1.68 11.57 14.59
C ASP A 54 -1.39 10.64 15.78
N THR A 55 -1.99 9.45 15.80
CA THR A 55 -1.75 8.45 16.84
C THR A 55 -0.28 7.99 16.86
N LEU A 56 0.29 7.66 15.70
CA LEU A 56 1.69 7.26 15.58
C LEU A 56 2.63 8.34 16.11
N SER A 57 2.37 9.61 15.76
CA SER A 57 3.15 10.74 16.25
C SER A 57 3.00 10.95 17.75
N ASN A 58 1.79 10.81 18.31
CA ASN A 58 1.51 11.01 19.74
C ASN A 58 2.18 9.95 20.63
N ILE A 59 2.49 8.78 20.08
CA ILE A 59 3.24 7.72 20.77
C ILE A 59 4.76 8.00 20.78
N GLY A 60 5.21 9.03 20.05
CA GLY A 60 6.60 9.48 20.04
C GLY A 60 7.43 8.92 18.90
N ILE A 61 6.81 8.33 17.87
CA ILE A 61 7.53 7.86 16.68
C ILE A 61 7.99 9.07 15.86
N ASP A 62 9.27 9.08 15.49
CA ASP A 62 9.85 10.15 14.68
C ASP A 62 9.16 10.31 13.32
N ALA A 63 8.97 11.56 12.90
CA ALA A 63 8.33 11.91 11.62
C ALA A 63 9.06 11.31 10.40
N GLU A 64 10.36 11.05 10.53
CA GLU A 64 11.17 10.41 9.48
C GLU A 64 10.89 8.91 9.36
N LYS A 65 10.35 8.26 10.39
CA LYS A 65 9.96 6.85 10.35
C LYS A 65 8.54 6.64 9.81
N ILE A 66 7.67 7.65 9.92
CA ILE A 66 6.29 7.58 9.43
C ILE A 66 6.23 8.04 7.97
N LYS A 67 5.89 7.13 7.05
CA LYS A 67 5.85 7.36 5.60
C LYS A 67 4.44 7.21 5.07
N VAL A 68 4.02 8.13 4.21
CA VAL A 68 2.75 8.01 3.48
C VAL A 68 3.01 7.63 2.02
N ILE A 69 2.22 6.68 1.52
CA ILE A 69 2.13 6.35 0.09
C ILE A 69 0.71 6.65 -0.38
N PHE A 70 0.61 7.41 -1.46
CA PHE A 70 -0.66 7.71 -2.12
C PHE A 70 -1.05 6.53 -3.00
N ASN A 71 -2.08 5.80 -2.63
CA ASN A 71 -2.52 4.59 -3.31
C ASN A 71 -3.75 4.85 -4.16
N ARG A 72 -3.88 4.12 -5.28
CA ARG A 72 -5.00 4.25 -6.22
C ARG A 72 -5.17 5.67 -6.75
N VAL A 73 -4.05 6.28 -7.13
CA VAL A 73 -4.03 7.64 -7.70
C VAL A 73 -4.57 7.61 -9.13
N GLU A 74 -5.53 8.47 -9.45
CA GLU A 74 -6.11 8.56 -10.80
C GLU A 74 -5.66 9.81 -11.55
N ASN A 75 -5.29 10.86 -10.82
CA ASN A 75 -4.99 12.21 -11.28
C ASN A 75 -3.84 12.81 -10.45
N TYR A 76 -3.79 14.13 -10.31
CA TYR A 76 -2.71 14.80 -9.60
C TYR A 76 -2.87 14.66 -8.08
N VAL A 77 -1.84 14.10 -7.42
CA VAL A 77 -1.83 13.80 -5.97
C VAL A 77 -2.22 15.00 -5.09
N LEU A 78 -1.76 16.21 -5.42
CA LEU A 78 -2.10 17.39 -4.60
C LEU A 78 -3.60 17.75 -4.63
N GLU A 79 -4.30 17.38 -5.70
CA GLU A 79 -5.73 17.64 -5.86
C GLU A 79 -6.58 16.53 -5.24
N GLU A 80 -6.13 15.28 -5.34
CA GLU A 80 -6.85 14.12 -4.82
C GLU A 80 -6.70 13.90 -3.31
N PHE A 81 -5.56 14.30 -2.74
CA PHE A 81 -5.23 14.06 -1.33
C PHE A 81 -5.12 15.33 -0.49
N PRO A 82 -6.07 16.28 -0.61
CA PRO A 82 -5.92 17.60 -0.01
C PRO A 82 -5.88 17.55 1.52
N TYR A 83 -6.54 16.58 2.14
CA TYR A 83 -6.57 16.46 3.60
C TYR A 83 -5.22 16.01 4.15
N ILE A 84 -4.61 14.98 3.56
CA ILE A 84 -3.28 14.50 3.94
C ILE A 84 -2.23 15.57 3.70
N ILE A 85 -2.24 16.20 2.53
CA ILE A 85 -1.26 17.23 2.17
C ILE A 85 -1.36 18.44 3.11
N ASN A 86 -2.57 18.89 3.44
CA ASN A 86 -2.75 20.02 4.35
C ASN A 86 -2.35 19.65 5.78
N PHE A 87 -2.66 18.43 6.23
CA PHE A 87 -2.27 17.94 7.54
C PHE A 87 -0.74 17.84 7.66
N HIS A 88 -0.06 17.28 6.64
CA HIS A 88 1.40 17.22 6.57
C HIS A 88 2.04 18.61 6.69
N LYS A 89 1.55 19.58 5.91
CA LYS A 89 2.06 20.97 5.92
C LYS A 89 1.93 21.64 7.29
N LYS A 90 0.85 21.33 8.02
CA LYS A 90 0.53 21.93 9.31
C LYS A 90 1.34 21.30 10.45
N GLU A 91 1.29 19.98 10.57
CA GLU A 91 1.82 19.27 11.74
C GLU A 91 3.27 18.80 11.56
N LYS A 92 3.69 18.47 10.34
CA LYS A 92 5.05 17.96 10.02
C LYS A 92 5.44 16.71 10.83
N THR A 93 4.47 15.91 11.24
CA THR A 93 4.61 14.72 12.09
C THR A 93 4.89 13.43 11.32
N PHE A 94 4.96 13.49 9.99
CA PHE A 94 5.25 12.35 9.11
C PHE A 94 5.88 12.86 7.81
N THR A 95 6.43 11.95 7.01
CA THR A 95 6.97 12.25 5.68
C THR A 95 5.93 11.95 4.60
N ALA A 96 5.63 12.94 3.75
CA ALA A 96 4.80 12.77 2.56
C ALA A 96 5.54 13.26 1.31
N ASN A 97 5.90 12.33 0.43
CA ASN A 97 6.46 12.64 -0.88
C ASN A 97 5.40 12.34 -1.96
N ILE A 98 5.02 13.34 -2.75
CA ILE A 98 4.01 13.17 -3.81
C ILE A 98 4.43 12.22 -4.92
N ASP A 99 5.74 11.98 -5.08
CA ASP A 99 6.26 11.01 -6.04
C ASP A 99 6.11 9.56 -5.54
N CYS A 100 5.85 9.37 -4.24
CA CYS A 100 5.53 8.07 -3.66
C CYS A 100 4.04 7.75 -3.87
N ALA A 101 3.69 7.49 -5.13
CA ALA A 101 2.33 7.23 -5.58
C ALA A 101 2.22 5.90 -6.34
N ILE A 102 1.18 5.14 -6.02
CA ILE A 102 0.73 3.96 -6.78
C ILE A 102 -0.50 4.37 -7.57
N TRP A 103 -0.37 4.38 -8.89
CA TRP A 103 -1.45 4.75 -9.79
C TRP A 103 -2.47 3.62 -9.91
N GLU A 104 -3.73 4.00 -10.04
CA GLU A 104 -4.82 3.07 -10.27
C GLU A 104 -4.56 2.26 -11.55
N ASN A 105 -4.64 0.95 -11.44
CA ASN A 105 -4.39 0.04 -12.55
C ASN A 105 -5.15 -1.28 -12.35
N GLU A 106 -5.97 -1.65 -13.33
CA GLU A 106 -6.78 -2.87 -13.31
C GLU A 106 -5.93 -4.16 -13.15
N ILE A 107 -4.63 -4.11 -13.44
CA ILE A 107 -3.73 -5.24 -13.29
C ILE A 107 -3.66 -5.75 -11.85
N PHE A 108 -3.74 -4.88 -10.85
CA PHE A 108 -3.67 -5.27 -9.45
C PHE A 108 -4.86 -6.15 -9.06
N ASP A 109 -6.07 -5.77 -9.47
CA ASP A 109 -7.29 -6.54 -9.21
C ASP A 109 -7.27 -7.88 -9.96
N ALA A 110 -6.83 -7.88 -11.23
CA ALA A 110 -6.73 -9.09 -12.03
C ALA A 110 -5.73 -10.11 -11.44
N LEU A 111 -4.60 -9.62 -10.93
CA LEU A 111 -3.58 -10.43 -10.28
C LEU A 111 -4.01 -10.93 -8.90
N ALA A 112 -4.68 -10.09 -8.11
CA ALA A 112 -5.21 -10.45 -6.80
C ALA A 112 -6.19 -11.63 -6.88
N VAL A 113 -7.11 -11.62 -7.86
CA VAL A 113 -8.05 -12.73 -8.09
C VAL A 113 -7.33 -14.05 -8.38
N LYS A 114 -6.14 -14.00 -8.99
CA LYS A 114 -5.34 -15.17 -9.34
C LYS A 114 -4.31 -15.54 -8.27
N GLY A 115 -4.12 -14.71 -7.24
CA GLY A 115 -3.05 -14.90 -6.24
C GLY A 115 -1.65 -14.81 -6.84
N ILE A 116 -1.47 -14.04 -7.91
CA ILE A 116 -0.18 -13.86 -8.61
C ILE A 116 0.41 -12.51 -8.23
N THR A 117 1.71 -12.42 -8.02
CA THR A 117 2.41 -11.16 -7.76
C THR A 117 2.80 -10.48 -9.07
N ILE A 118 3.00 -9.15 -9.04
CA ILE A 118 3.53 -8.42 -10.20
C ILE A 118 4.91 -8.94 -10.61
N ASP A 119 5.77 -9.25 -9.62
CA ASP A 119 7.09 -9.82 -9.89
C ASP A 119 7.00 -11.13 -10.69
N ALA A 120 6.10 -12.03 -10.27
CA ALA A 120 5.86 -13.28 -10.99
C ALA A 120 5.35 -13.04 -12.42
N LEU A 121 4.55 -11.98 -12.65
CA LEU A 121 4.08 -11.61 -13.98
C LEU A 121 5.21 -11.01 -14.85
N ILE A 122 6.07 -10.17 -14.28
CA ILE A 122 7.18 -9.53 -15.01
C ILE A 122 8.23 -10.55 -15.40
N ASN A 123 8.49 -11.52 -14.52
CA ASN A 123 9.45 -12.60 -14.73
C ASN A 123 8.86 -13.79 -15.53
N ASP A 124 7.64 -13.66 -16.07
CA ASP A 124 7.03 -14.68 -16.92
C ASP A 124 7.52 -14.55 -18.38
N ASP A 125 8.39 -15.47 -18.77
CA ASP A 125 8.94 -15.56 -20.14
C ASP A 125 7.95 -16.16 -21.16
N THR A 126 6.71 -16.45 -20.77
CA THR A 126 5.72 -17.07 -21.65
C THR A 126 5.34 -16.15 -22.81
N ASP A 127 5.59 -16.59 -24.05
CA ASP A 127 5.15 -15.87 -25.26
C ASP A 127 3.64 -16.05 -25.51
N TYR A 128 2.85 -15.28 -24.76
CA TYR A 128 1.40 -15.25 -24.87
C TYR A 128 0.93 -14.88 -26.28
N LYS A 129 1.69 -14.09 -27.06
CA LYS A 129 1.31 -13.74 -28.44
C LYS A 129 1.34 -14.97 -29.34
N SER A 130 2.39 -15.78 -29.24
CA SER A 130 2.49 -17.03 -29.98
C SER A 130 1.42 -18.04 -29.56
N LEU A 131 1.14 -18.15 -28.25
CA LEU A 131 0.07 -19.01 -27.74
C LEU A 131 -1.33 -18.59 -28.24
N LEU A 132 -1.63 -17.29 -28.24
CA LEU A 132 -2.90 -16.76 -28.75
C LEU A 132 -3.04 -16.98 -30.26
N LYS A 133 -1.96 -16.80 -31.03
CA LYS A 133 -1.94 -17.05 -32.48
C LYS A 133 -2.10 -18.53 -32.83
N ASN A 134 -1.62 -19.44 -31.98
CA ASN A 134 -1.84 -20.88 -32.14
C ASN A 134 -3.27 -21.28 -31.69
N ARG A 135 -3.82 -20.63 -30.65
CA ARG A 135 -5.20 -20.85 -30.17
C ARG A 135 -6.27 -20.34 -31.13
N THR A 136 -6.01 -19.39 -32.01
CA THR A 136 -6.96 -19.01 -33.07
C THR A 136 -7.22 -20.14 -34.07
N TYR A 137 -6.32 -21.13 -34.18
CA TYR A 137 -6.54 -22.37 -34.94
C TYR A 137 -7.10 -23.54 -34.10
N ALA A 138 -7.24 -23.35 -32.78
CA ALA A 138 -7.85 -24.32 -31.88
C ALA A 138 -9.38 -24.20 -31.91
N THR A 139 -10.06 -25.34 -31.90
CA THR A 139 -11.52 -25.46 -31.97
C THR A 139 -12.19 -24.80 -30.75
N GLU A 140 -13.47 -24.41 -30.85
CA GLU A 140 -14.22 -23.73 -29.77
C GLU A 140 -14.11 -24.43 -28.40
N LYS A 141 -13.94 -25.76 -28.39
CA LYS A 141 -13.79 -26.57 -27.17
C LYS A 141 -12.48 -26.33 -26.43
N GLU A 142 -11.44 -25.85 -27.11
CA GLU A 142 -10.10 -25.61 -26.57
C GLU A 142 -9.89 -24.16 -26.11
N ARG A 143 -10.83 -23.25 -26.44
CA ARG A 143 -10.78 -21.83 -26.09
C ARG A 143 -11.26 -21.52 -24.66
N ASN A 144 -12.05 -22.42 -24.06
CA ASN A 144 -12.71 -22.22 -22.76
C ASN A 144 -12.10 -23.07 -21.61
N LYS A 145 -10.83 -23.45 -21.71
CA LYS A 145 -10.05 -24.09 -20.65
C LYS A 145 -8.81 -23.25 -20.35
#